data_AF-A0A955X885-F1
#
_entry.id   AF-A0A955X885-F1
#
_cell.length_a   1.000
_cell.length_b   1.000
_cell.length_c   1.000
_cell.angle_alpha   90.00
_cell.angle_beta   90.00
_cell.angle_gamma   90.00
#
_symmetry.space_group_name_H-M   'P 1'
#
loop_
_entity.id
_entity.type
_entity.pdbx_description
1 polymer ?
#
loop_
_entity_poly.entity_id
_entity_poly.type
_entity_poly.pdbx_seq_one_letter_code
_entity_poly.pdbx_strand_id
1 'polypeptide(L)'
;MRPLFPFSAIVGQDEMKEALLVAAVDPTVGGVLVFGDRGTGKSTAVRALAALLPKVAVVAKCPYRCDPDAPRSACVAGCPAAEGRRSREKVPVPVVDLPLGATEDRVVGALDLEQALTRGERAFEPGLLARAHRGFLYIDEVNLLEDHLVDLLLDVAASGENVVEREGISVRHPARFVL
;
A
#
# COMPACT_ATOMS: atom_id res chain seq x y z
N MET A 1 -4.67 19.99 9.06
CA MET A 1 -4.39 19.28 7.80
C MET A 1 -3.84 20.28 6.81
N ARG A 2 -2.69 19.99 6.18
CA ARG A 2 -2.23 20.81 5.05
C ARG A 2 -3.23 20.61 3.90
N PRO A 3 -3.78 21.69 3.31
CA PRO A 3 -4.66 21.54 2.15
C PRO A 3 -3.87 20.89 1.01
N LEU A 4 -4.41 19.83 0.43
CA LEU A 4 -3.83 19.19 -0.75
C LEU A 4 -4.19 20.01 -1.99
N PHE A 5 -3.26 20.05 -2.95
CA PHE A 5 -3.50 20.73 -4.21
C PHE A 5 -4.55 19.94 -5.03
N PRO A 6 -5.54 20.60 -5.67
CA PRO A 6 -6.60 19.89 -6.38
C PRO A 6 -6.08 19.27 -7.69
N PHE A 7 -6.42 18.00 -7.94
CA PHE A 7 -5.94 17.24 -9.11
C PHE A 7 -6.32 17.90 -10.45
N SER A 8 -7.54 18.43 -10.53
CA SER A 8 -8.05 19.12 -11.71
C SER A 8 -7.34 20.45 -12.00
N ALA A 9 -6.67 21.05 -11.01
CA ALA A 9 -5.94 22.31 -11.18
C ALA A 9 -4.46 22.10 -11.53
N ILE A 10 -3.99 20.86 -11.63
CA ILE A 10 -2.63 20.57 -12.08
C ILE A 10 -2.50 21.02 -13.53
N VAL A 11 -1.49 21.82 -13.84
CA VAL A 11 -1.31 22.37 -15.18
C VAL A 11 -0.55 21.35 -16.04
N GLY A 12 -1.08 21.07 -17.24
CA GLY A 12 -0.51 20.07 -18.16
C GLY A 12 -0.53 18.65 -17.58
N GLN A 13 0.50 17.86 -17.93
CA GLN A 13 0.68 16.47 -17.49
C GLN A 13 -0.52 15.57 -17.82
N ASP A 14 -1.12 15.79 -19.00
CA ASP A 14 -2.36 15.13 -19.40
C ASP A 14 -2.21 13.61 -19.48
N GLU A 15 -1.11 13.12 -20.06
CA GLU A 15 -0.77 11.69 -20.11
C GLU A 15 -0.65 11.07 -18.71
N MET A 16 0.04 11.76 -17.78
CA MET A 16 0.19 11.27 -16.41
C MET A 16 -1.16 11.24 -15.68
N LYS A 17 -1.98 12.28 -15.83
CA LYS A 17 -3.33 12.30 -15.23
C LYS A 17 -4.19 11.17 -15.78
N GLU A 18 -4.16 10.95 -17.10
CA GLU A 18 -4.90 9.87 -17.74
C GLU A 18 -4.44 8.51 -17.24
N ALA A 19 -3.13 8.25 -17.21
CA ALA A 19 -2.57 7.00 -16.69
C ALA A 19 -2.99 6.74 -15.23
N LEU A 20 -2.94 7.77 -14.37
CA LEU A 20 -3.37 7.66 -12.98
C LEU A 20 -4.88 7.40 -12.84
N LEU A 21 -5.71 8.01 -13.70
CA LEU A 21 -7.16 7.76 -13.72
C LEU A 21 -7.48 6.33 -14.18
N VAL A 22 -6.80 5.85 -15.22
CA VAL A 22 -6.93 4.46 -15.69
C VAL A 22 -6.56 3.48 -14.58
N ALA A 23 -5.40 3.68 -13.93
CA ALA A 23 -4.95 2.82 -12.84
C ALA A 23 -5.88 2.87 -11.61
N ALA A 24 -6.54 4.01 -11.35
CA ALA A 24 -7.52 4.13 -10.28
C ALA A 24 -8.84 3.40 -10.57
N VAL A 25 -9.20 3.23 -11.85
CA VAL A 25 -10.37 2.46 -12.28
C VAL A 25 -10.05 0.97 -12.30
N ASP A 26 -8.93 0.59 -12.90
CA ASP A 26 -8.48 -0.79 -13.01
C ASP A 26 -7.00 -0.92 -12.61
N PRO A 27 -6.71 -1.35 -11.37
CA PRO A 27 -5.33 -1.53 -10.91
C PRO A 27 -4.63 -2.73 -11.59
N THR A 28 -5.33 -3.57 -12.34
CA THR A 28 -4.73 -4.72 -13.04
C THR A 28 -3.98 -4.31 -14.32
N VAL A 29 -4.16 -3.07 -14.78
CA VAL A 29 -3.40 -2.48 -15.89
C VAL A 29 -1.90 -2.41 -15.58
N GLY A 30 -1.53 -2.44 -14.30
CA GLY A 30 -0.14 -2.44 -13.82
C GLY A 30 0.26 -1.11 -13.18
N GLY A 31 1.57 -0.96 -12.95
CA GLY A 31 2.15 0.25 -12.39
C GLY A 31 2.26 1.40 -13.40
N VAL A 32 2.25 2.64 -12.91
CA VAL A 32 2.39 3.85 -13.71
C VAL A 32 3.81 4.40 -13.57
N LEU A 33 4.62 4.25 -14.62
CA LEU A 33 5.96 4.82 -14.65
C LEU A 33 5.93 6.27 -15.15
N VAL A 34 6.31 7.22 -14.29
CA VAL A 34 6.27 8.65 -14.61
C VAL A 34 7.69 9.21 -14.77
N PHE A 35 8.03 9.62 -15.99
CA PHE A 35 9.27 10.33 -16.28
C PHE A 35 9.15 11.83 -16.02
N GLY A 36 10.22 12.45 -15.52
CA GLY A 36 10.31 13.90 -15.36
C GLY A 36 11.28 14.32 -14.28
N ASP A 37 11.73 15.57 -14.33
CA ASP A 37 12.67 16.12 -13.36
C ASP A 37 12.04 16.31 -11.97
N ARG A 38 12.89 16.50 -10.96
CA ARG A 38 12.45 16.89 -9.62
C ARG A 38 11.71 18.22 -9.68
N GLY A 39 10.60 18.32 -8.96
CA GLY A 39 9.77 19.53 -8.91
C GLY A 39 8.70 19.63 -10.00
N THR A 40 8.55 18.61 -10.85
CA THR A 40 7.47 18.52 -11.86
C THR A 40 6.09 18.24 -11.27
N GLY A 41 5.98 17.91 -9.97
CA GLY A 41 4.68 17.71 -9.31
C GLY A 41 4.12 16.28 -9.36
N LYS A 42 4.93 15.28 -9.71
CA LYS A 42 4.56 13.84 -9.77
C LYS A 42 3.87 13.35 -8.48
N SER A 43 4.52 13.52 -7.33
CA SER A 43 3.95 13.18 -6.02
C SER A 43 2.72 14.01 -5.65
N THR A 44 2.60 15.24 -6.18
CA THR A 44 1.43 16.10 -5.95
C THR A 44 0.22 15.53 -6.66
N ALA A 45 0.36 15.03 -7.89
CA ALA A 45 -0.73 14.44 -8.64
C ALA A 45 -1.29 13.17 -7.99
N VAL A 46 -0.42 12.25 -7.57
CA VAL A 46 -0.84 11.01 -6.90
C VAL A 46 -1.64 11.32 -5.62
N ARG A 47 -1.12 12.23 -4.78
CA ARG A 47 -1.80 12.64 -3.54
C ARG A 47 -3.10 13.39 -3.79
N ALA A 48 -3.14 14.22 -4.83
CA ALA A 48 -4.33 14.95 -5.23
C ALA A 48 -5.44 14.01 -5.72
N LEU A 49 -5.08 12.99 -6.52
CA LEU A 49 -6.01 11.97 -6.97
C LEU A 49 -6.56 11.15 -5.79
N ALA A 50 -5.68 10.66 -4.92
CA ALA A 50 -6.10 9.88 -3.75
C ALA A 50 -7.05 10.65 -2.82
N ALA A 51 -6.92 11.98 -2.74
CA ALA A 51 -7.81 12.83 -1.96
C ALA A 51 -9.19 13.05 -2.60
N LEU A 52 -9.30 12.91 -3.93
CA LEU A 52 -10.57 12.98 -4.66
C LEU A 52 -11.35 11.66 -4.62
N LEU A 53 -10.64 10.54 -4.48
CA LEU A 53 -11.27 9.24 -4.45
C LEU A 53 -12.19 9.08 -3.22
N PRO A 54 -13.33 8.38 -3.37
CA PRO A 54 -14.21 8.09 -2.24
C PRO A 54 -13.45 7.38 -1.11
N LYS A 55 -13.77 7.76 0.14
CA LYS A 55 -13.23 7.05 1.31
C LYS A 55 -13.58 5.57 1.25
N VAL A 56 -12.58 4.75 1.56
CA VAL A 56 -12.68 3.29 1.52
C VAL A 56 -13.24 2.79 2.85
N ALA A 57 -14.19 1.85 2.80
CA ALA A 57 -14.68 1.16 3.98
C ALA A 57 -13.68 0.07 4.40
N VAL A 58 -13.23 0.12 5.65
CA VAL A 58 -12.27 -0.84 6.21
C VAL A 58 -12.77 -1.37 7.55
N VAL A 59 -12.30 -2.57 7.92
CA VAL A 59 -12.45 -3.09 9.28
C VAL A 59 -11.70 -2.17 10.25
N ALA A 60 -12.39 -1.67 11.27
CA ALA A 60 -11.81 -0.72 12.22
C ALA A 60 -10.62 -1.33 12.95
N LYS A 61 -9.52 -0.56 13.05
CA LYS A 61 -8.25 -0.99 13.67
C LYS A 61 -7.58 -2.20 12.99
N CYS A 62 -7.95 -2.54 11.76
CA CYS A 62 -7.27 -3.58 10.99
C CYS A 62 -5.98 -3.01 10.38
N PRO A 63 -4.80 -3.58 10.68
CA PRO A 63 -3.53 -3.12 10.10
C PRO A 63 -3.49 -3.29 8.57
N TYR A 64 -4.16 -4.33 8.06
CA TYR A 64 -4.22 -4.65 6.64
C TYR A 64 -5.38 -3.98 5.90
N ARG A 65 -6.19 -3.15 6.58
CA ARG A 65 -7.32 -2.43 5.96
C ARG A 65 -8.30 -3.33 5.18
N CYS A 66 -8.53 -4.54 5.69
CA CYS A 66 -9.42 -5.52 5.07
C CYS A 66 -10.81 -4.94 4.80
N ASP A 67 -11.42 -5.37 3.70
CA ASP A 67 -12.78 -5.00 3.36
C ASP A 67 -13.77 -5.63 4.38
N PRO A 68 -14.63 -4.82 5.03
CA PRO A 68 -15.59 -5.33 6.02
C PRO A 68 -16.67 -6.24 5.42
N ASP A 69 -16.92 -6.13 4.11
CA ASP A 69 -17.94 -6.89 3.39
C ASP A 69 -17.33 -8.15 2.71
N ALA A 70 -16.00 -8.32 2.74
CA ALA A 70 -15.34 -9.52 2.23
C ALA A 70 -15.60 -10.79 3.08
N PRO A 71 -15.47 -11.99 2.47
CA PRO A 71 -15.55 -13.25 3.19
C PRO A 71 -14.53 -13.33 4.33
N ARG A 72 -14.87 -14.03 5.42
CA ARG A 72 -13.93 -14.24 6.55
C ARG A 72 -12.64 -14.95 6.12
N SER A 73 -12.70 -15.80 5.10
CA SER A 73 -11.52 -16.49 4.54
C SER A 73 -10.49 -15.54 3.93
N ALA A 74 -10.86 -14.29 3.61
CA ALA A 74 -9.95 -13.27 3.11
C ALA A 74 -9.30 -12.43 4.23
N CYS A 75 -9.66 -12.68 5.50
CA CYS A 75 -9.07 -11.99 6.65
C CYS A 75 -7.80 -12.71 7.11
N VAL A 76 -6.76 -11.92 7.39
CA VAL A 76 -5.44 -12.41 7.83
C VAL A 76 -5.40 -12.56 9.35
N ALA A 77 -4.49 -13.39 9.86
CA ALA A 77 -4.16 -13.44 11.29
C ALA A 77 -3.85 -12.02 11.82
N GLY A 78 -4.46 -11.67 12.96
CA GLY A 78 -4.39 -10.31 13.53
C GLY A 78 -5.43 -9.32 12.99
N CYS A 79 -6.35 -9.74 12.11
CA CYS A 79 -7.49 -8.93 11.71
C CYS A 79 -8.63 -9.02 12.74
N PRO A 80 -9.13 -7.90 13.30
CA PRO A 80 -10.25 -7.91 14.25
C PRO A 80 -11.54 -8.57 13.70
N ALA A 81 -11.73 -8.58 12.38
CA ALA A 81 -12.87 -9.22 11.75
C ALA A 81 -12.79 -10.75 11.76
N ALA A 82 -11.59 -11.33 11.84
CA ALA A 82 -11.39 -12.76 12.07
C ALA A 82 -11.84 -13.16 13.49
N GLU A 83 -11.69 -12.25 14.47
CA GLU A 83 -12.09 -12.41 15.87
C GLU A 83 -13.57 -12.07 16.14
N GLY A 84 -14.38 -11.88 15.10
CA GLY A 84 -15.82 -11.61 15.22
C GLY A 84 -16.19 -10.13 15.41
N ARG A 85 -15.22 -9.20 15.46
CA ARG A 85 -15.47 -7.74 15.54
C ARG A 85 -15.43 -7.11 14.15
N ARG A 86 -16.60 -6.83 13.56
CA ARG A 86 -16.74 -6.17 12.24
C ARG A 86 -17.19 -4.71 12.35
N SER A 87 -16.55 -3.94 13.24
CA SER A 87 -16.76 -2.49 13.21
C SER A 87 -16.20 -1.94 11.88
N ARG A 88 -16.95 -1.06 11.22
CA ARG A 88 -16.56 -0.47 9.94
C ARG A 88 -16.21 1.00 10.13
N GLU A 89 -15.14 1.45 9.49
CA GLU A 89 -14.77 2.85 9.42
C GLU A 89 -14.46 3.28 7.98
N LYS A 90 -14.68 4.56 7.67
CA LYS A 90 -14.36 5.12 6.36
C LYS A 90 -13.06 5.91 6.45
N VAL A 91 -12.03 5.42 5.78
CA VAL A 91 -10.69 6.04 5.77
C VAL A 91 -10.39 6.63 4.39
N PRO A 92 -9.58 7.70 4.31
CA PRO A 92 -9.03 8.17 3.04
C PRO A 92 -8.21 7.07 2.36
N VAL A 93 -8.14 7.10 1.03
CA VAL A 93 -7.27 6.22 0.24
C VAL A 93 -5.82 6.45 0.69
N PRO A 94 -5.07 5.41 1.09
CA PRO A 94 -3.68 5.56 1.49
C PRO A 94 -2.81 5.96 0.29
N VAL A 95 -1.85 6.84 0.54
CA VAL A 95 -0.69 7.05 -0.31
C VAL A 95 0.53 6.81 0.56
N VAL A 96 1.27 5.75 0.25
CA VAL A 96 2.45 5.33 1.00
C VAL A 96 3.67 5.60 0.14
N ASP A 97 4.65 6.33 0.68
CA ASP A 97 5.92 6.55 0.01
C ASP A 97 6.91 5.44 0.37
N LEU A 98 7.56 4.88 -0.64
CA LEU A 98 8.70 3.98 -0.47
C LEU A 98 9.99 4.81 -0.44
N PRO A 99 10.69 4.89 0.71
CA PRO A 99 12.00 5.54 0.74
C PRO A 99 13.06 4.66 0.07
N LEU A 100 14.05 5.27 -0.56
CA LEU A 100 15.10 4.57 -1.32
C LEU A 100 15.93 3.60 -0.46
N GLY A 101 16.15 3.95 0.81
CA GLY A 101 16.84 3.09 1.77
C GLY A 101 15.89 2.22 2.61
N ALA A 102 14.70 1.89 2.09
CA ALA A 102 13.83 0.93 2.76
C ALA A 102 14.48 -0.46 2.72
N THR A 103 14.66 -1.08 3.89
CA THR A 103 15.00 -2.50 3.96
C THR A 103 13.81 -3.33 3.49
N GLU A 104 14.07 -4.52 2.94
CA GLU A 104 13.02 -5.46 2.54
C GLU A 104 12.01 -5.71 3.68
N ASP A 105 12.50 -5.94 4.89
CA ASP A 105 11.70 -6.09 6.12
C ASP A 105 10.72 -4.94 6.36
N ARG A 106 11.12 -3.69 6.06
CA ARG A 106 10.23 -2.54 6.19
C ARG A 106 9.17 -2.52 5.10
N VAL A 107 9.48 -3.02 3.91
CA VAL A 107 8.56 -3.09 2.76
C VAL A 107 7.52 -4.19 2.99
N VAL A 108 7.97 -5.42 3.25
CA VAL A 108 7.13 -6.61 3.33
C VAL A 108 6.56 -6.85 4.73
N GLY A 109 7.24 -6.37 5.76
CA GLY A 109 6.95 -6.66 7.16
C GLY A 109 7.90 -7.71 7.74
N ALA A 110 8.07 -7.69 9.05
CA ALA A 110 9.04 -8.52 9.75
C ALA A 110 8.48 -9.08 11.06
N LEU A 111 9.20 -10.01 11.69
CA LEU A 111 8.90 -10.43 13.05
C LEU A 111 9.32 -9.34 14.04
N ASP A 112 8.42 -9.00 14.96
CA ASP A 112 8.75 -8.19 16.13
C ASP A 112 9.56 -9.04 17.12
N LEU A 113 10.88 -8.98 16.98
CA LEU A 113 11.83 -9.69 17.83
C LEU A 113 11.74 -9.24 19.30
N GLU A 114 11.40 -7.98 19.56
CA GLU A 114 11.30 -7.46 20.92
C GLU A 114 10.13 -8.12 21.66
N GLN A 115 8.96 -8.23 21.00
CA GLN A 115 7.82 -8.97 21.56
C GLN A 115 8.09 -10.48 21.66
N ALA A 116 8.75 -11.07 20.66
CA ALA A 116 9.09 -12.48 20.68
C ALA A 116 10.02 -12.83 21.85
N LEU A 117 11.00 -11.97 22.16
CA LEU A 117 11.95 -12.17 23.26
C LEU A 117 11.38 -11.82 24.63
N THR A 118 10.60 -10.73 24.72
CA THR A 118 10.09 -10.22 26.02
C THR A 118 8.86 -10.98 26.48
N ARG A 119 7.94 -11.30 25.55
CA ARG A 119 6.64 -11.91 25.86
C ARG A 119 6.53 -13.37 25.42
N GLY A 120 7.50 -13.88 24.65
CA GLY A 120 7.42 -15.22 24.05
C GLY A 120 6.40 -15.32 22.91
N GLU A 121 5.82 -14.20 22.48
CA GLU A 121 4.78 -14.13 21.45
C GLU A 121 5.39 -13.73 20.11
N ARG A 122 5.28 -14.60 19.10
CA ARG A 122 5.69 -14.28 17.73
C ARG A 122 4.67 -13.32 17.10
N ALA A 123 4.94 -12.02 17.17
CA ALA A 123 4.11 -10.99 16.55
C ALA A 123 4.72 -10.55 15.20
N PHE A 124 3.89 -10.48 14.16
CA PHE A 124 4.29 -9.95 12.86
C PHE A 124 4.00 -8.45 12.79
N GLU A 125 4.99 -7.64 12.43
CA GLU A 125 4.85 -6.21 12.18
C GLU A 125 4.57 -5.96 10.68
N PRO A 126 3.39 -5.40 10.34
CA PRO A 126 3.03 -5.13 8.95
C PRO A 126 3.92 -4.06 8.29
N GLY A 127 4.42 -4.37 7.09
CA GLY A 127 5.27 -3.45 6.32
C GLY A 127 4.52 -2.35 5.56
N LEU A 128 5.23 -1.65 4.68
CA LEU A 128 4.69 -0.62 3.80
C LEU A 128 3.60 -1.17 2.86
N LEU A 129 3.74 -2.41 2.38
CA LEU A 129 2.76 -3.04 1.48
C LEU A 129 1.40 -3.22 2.15
N ALA A 130 1.38 -3.61 3.43
CA ALA A 130 0.14 -3.70 4.20
C ALA A 130 -0.56 -2.33 4.32
N ARG A 131 0.22 -1.26 4.48
CA ARG A 131 -0.28 0.10 4.59
C ARG A 131 -0.76 0.68 3.26
N ALA A 132 -0.16 0.25 2.16
CA ALA A 132 -0.51 0.66 0.79
C ALA A 132 -1.77 -0.04 0.27
N HIS A 133 -2.19 -1.14 0.90
CA HIS A 133 -3.37 -1.89 0.48
C HIS A 133 -4.62 -1.00 0.31
N ARG A 134 -5.26 -1.13 -0.86
CA ARG A 134 -6.40 -0.35 -1.36
C ARG A 134 -6.09 1.14 -1.54
N GLY A 135 -4.87 1.45 -1.94
CA GLY A 135 -4.45 2.79 -2.33
C GLY A 135 -3.23 2.79 -3.25
N PHE A 136 -2.29 3.69 -2.99
CA PHE A 136 -1.12 3.94 -3.84
C PHE A 136 0.18 3.68 -3.09
N LEU A 137 1.16 3.08 -3.78
CA LEU A 137 2.54 2.96 -3.36
C LEU A 137 3.40 3.84 -4.27
N TYR A 138 3.88 4.97 -3.78
CA TYR A 138 4.67 5.93 -4.55
C TYR A 138 6.17 5.70 -4.39
N ILE A 139 6.91 5.72 -5.50
CA ILE A 139 8.37 5.61 -5.54
C ILE A 139 8.92 6.80 -6.33
N ASP A 140 9.76 7.63 -5.72
CA ASP A 140 10.26 8.87 -6.36
C ASP A 140 11.40 8.61 -7.36
N GLU A 141 12.44 7.90 -6.91
CA GLU A 141 13.66 7.61 -7.68
C GLU A 141 13.79 6.10 -7.87
N VAL A 142 12.83 5.50 -8.58
CA VAL A 142 12.76 4.03 -8.80
C VAL A 142 14.05 3.44 -9.40
N ASN A 143 14.79 4.25 -10.16
CA ASN A 143 16.06 3.87 -10.76
C ASN A 143 17.21 3.69 -9.74
N LEU A 144 17.03 4.09 -8.48
CA LEU A 144 17.99 3.88 -7.41
C LEU A 144 17.55 2.76 -6.44
N LEU A 145 16.40 2.14 -6.70
CA LEU A 145 15.90 1.03 -5.89
C LEU A 145 16.70 -0.23 -6.20
N GLU A 146 16.92 -1.07 -5.19
CA GLU A 146 17.60 -2.35 -5.37
C GLU A 146 16.76 -3.30 -6.24
N ASP A 147 17.40 -4.00 -7.19
CA ASP A 147 16.72 -4.87 -8.17
C ASP A 147 15.76 -5.86 -7.51
N HIS A 148 16.18 -6.48 -6.41
CA HIS A 148 15.37 -7.46 -5.69
C HIS A 148 14.08 -6.86 -5.08
N LEU A 149 14.09 -5.57 -4.71
CA LEU A 149 12.88 -4.87 -4.25
C LEU A 149 11.98 -4.54 -5.43
N VAL A 150 12.52 -4.16 -6.58
CA VAL A 150 11.73 -3.91 -7.79
C VAL A 150 10.97 -5.18 -8.18
N ASP A 151 11.66 -6.32 -8.25
CA ASP A 151 11.06 -7.62 -8.59
C ASP A 151 9.93 -7.98 -7.61
N LEU A 152 10.20 -7.85 -6.30
CA LEU A 152 9.21 -8.11 -5.27
C LEU A 152 7.96 -7.23 -5.43
N LEU A 153 8.14 -5.94 -5.69
CA LEU A 153 7.04 -4.99 -5.83
C LEU A 153 6.19 -5.30 -7.07
N LEU A 154 6.81 -5.68 -8.18
CA LEU A 154 6.11 -6.09 -9.40
C LEU A 154 5.31 -7.38 -9.18
N ASP A 155 5.89 -8.38 -8.49
CA ASP A 155 5.21 -9.62 -8.15
C ASP A 155 3.99 -9.40 -7.24
N VAL A 156 4.15 -8.55 -6.21
CA VAL A 156 3.05 -8.22 -5.29
C VAL A 156 1.99 -7.37 -5.99
N ALA A 157 2.38 -6.42 -6.84
CA ALA A 157 1.42 -5.60 -7.60
C ALA A 157 0.58 -6.45 -8.57
N ALA A 158 1.20 -7.45 -9.21
CA ALA A 158 0.52 -8.35 -10.13
C ALA A 158 -0.37 -9.38 -9.41
N SER A 159 0.12 -10.00 -8.34
CA SER A 159 -0.64 -11.01 -7.57
C SER A 159 -1.71 -10.39 -6.66
N GLY A 160 -1.47 -9.17 -6.18
CA GLY A 160 -2.28 -8.48 -5.19
C GLY A 160 -2.20 -9.06 -3.78
N GLU A 161 -1.23 -9.92 -3.50
CA GLU A 161 -0.97 -10.56 -2.20
C GLU A 161 0.51 -10.45 -1.85
N ASN A 162 0.80 -10.06 -0.60
CA ASN A 162 2.16 -10.11 -0.06
C ASN A 162 2.33 -11.42 0.73
N VAL A 163 3.34 -12.19 0.37
CA VAL A 163 3.66 -13.48 0.99
C VAL A 163 5.03 -13.38 1.65
N VAL A 164 5.06 -13.53 2.97
CA VAL A 164 6.28 -13.48 3.78
C VAL A 164 6.52 -14.85 4.39
N GLU A 165 7.54 -15.54 3.89
CA GLU A 165 7.96 -16.88 4.33
C GLU A 165 9.40 -16.85 4.83
N ARG A 166 9.61 -16.22 5.99
CA ARG A 166 10.94 -16.00 6.60
C ARG A 166 10.91 -16.19 8.11
N GLU A 167 12.07 -16.48 8.69
CA GLU A 167 12.25 -16.58 10.16
C GLU A 167 11.29 -17.57 10.86
N GLY A 168 10.87 -18.61 10.14
CA GLY A 168 9.91 -19.61 10.64
C GLY A 168 8.48 -19.09 10.76
N ILE A 169 8.15 -18.02 10.02
CA ILE A 169 6.81 -17.45 9.88
C ILE A 169 6.38 -17.61 8.42
N SER A 170 5.11 -17.96 8.21
CA SER A 170 4.44 -17.90 6.92
C SER A 170 3.20 -17.03 7.09
N VAL A 171 3.27 -15.79 6.62
CA VAL A 171 2.17 -14.82 6.66
C VAL A 171 1.83 -14.40 5.25
N ARG A 172 0.54 -14.35 4.96
CA ARG A 172 0.01 -13.88 3.67
C ARG A 172 -1.05 -12.84 3.94
N HIS A 173 -0.96 -11.70 3.26
CA HIS A 173 -1.94 -10.64 3.41
C HIS A 173 -2.23 -9.93 2.09
N PRO A 174 -3.44 -9.39 1.92
CA PRO A 174 -3.77 -8.68 0.69
C PRO A 174 -2.93 -7.41 0.58
N ALA A 175 -2.49 -7.13 -0.64
CA ALA A 175 -1.60 -6.02 -0.97
C ALA A 175 -1.92 -5.47 -2.38
N ARG A 176 -3.21 -5.30 -2.69
CA ARG A 176 -3.67 -4.61 -3.90
C ARG A 176 -3.47 -3.10 -3.78
N PHE A 177 -2.60 -2.53 -4.58
CA PHE A 177 -2.34 -1.09 -4.68
C PHE A 177 -1.98 -0.71 -6.11
N VAL A 178 -2.06 0.58 -6.43
CA VAL A 178 -1.49 1.15 -7.64
C VAL A 178 -0.03 1.50 -7.35
N LEU A 179 0.89 0.97 -8.16
CA LEU A 179 2.33 1.24 -8.11
C LEU A 179 2.67 2.48 -8.95
#